data_AF-A0A7W8JQE6-F1
#
_entry.id   AF-A0A7W8JQE6-F1
#
_cell.length_a   1.000
_cell.length_b   1.000
_cell.length_c   1.000
_cell.angle_alpha   90.00
_cell.angle_beta   90.00
_cell.angle_gamma   90.00
#
_symmetry.space_group_name_H-M   'P 1'
#
loop_
_entity.id
_entity.type
_entity.pdbx_description
1 polymer ?
#
loop_
_entity_poly.entity_id
_entity_poly.type
_entity_poly.pdbx_seq_one_letter_code
_entity_poly.pdbx_strand_id
1 'polypeptide(L)'
;MADTAPYYQLMDVLAFPTHREGFGNVALEAAAARKPVVASNATGAVDAIVNGATGITVPVGDTKALADALRRLLEDRELAQRFGQAGQERVLRDFQPQRIWEALDELYQELLAEARIRRGQRLRRIVDVAAAGTGLAVLSVPMLALALAVRFKLGYPVLFSQKRPGLHGKPFTMYKFRTMRDAVDAHGQPLPDSERLTPLGRFLRASSLDELPELFNVLRGDMSLVGPRPLLMEYLERYTPQQARRHEVRPGITGWAQVNGRNAISWEEKFKLDVWYVDNRNFALDLKILWMTIQKVFRREGISAAGEATMSKFLGEPSPEA
;
A
#
# COMPACT_ATOMS: atom_id res chain seq x y z
N MET A 1 43.04 0.27 -4.56
CA MET A 1 43.35 -0.16 -5.93
C MET A 1 43.97 1.02 -6.65
N ALA A 2 45.04 0.80 -7.42
CA ALA A 2 45.64 1.85 -8.24
C ALA A 2 44.75 2.13 -9.46
N ASP A 3 44.71 3.38 -9.92
CA ASP A 3 43.99 3.78 -11.14
C ASP A 3 44.63 3.11 -12.37
N THR A 4 43.85 2.31 -13.11
CA THR A 4 44.29 1.59 -14.30
C THR A 4 44.11 2.39 -15.59
N ALA A 5 43.30 3.46 -15.57
CA ALA A 5 43.00 4.27 -16.76
C ALA A 5 44.25 4.82 -17.47
N PRO A 6 45.30 5.30 -16.77
CA PRO A 6 46.51 5.78 -17.42
C PRO A 6 47.24 4.70 -18.23
N TYR A 7 47.17 3.43 -17.83
CA TYR A 7 47.87 2.35 -18.51
C TYR A 7 47.27 2.02 -19.87
N TYR A 8 45.94 2.13 -20.03
CA TYR A 8 45.31 1.94 -21.33
C TYR A 8 45.82 2.94 -22.37
N GLN A 9 46.12 4.18 -21.96
CA GLN A 9 46.66 5.19 -22.87
C GLN A 9 48.03 4.80 -23.44
N LEU A 10 48.83 4.06 -22.66
CA LEU A 10 50.16 3.58 -23.05
C LEU A 10 50.13 2.34 -23.97
N MET A 11 48.98 1.66 -24.08
CA MET A 11 48.87 0.45 -24.91
C MET A 11 48.64 0.79 -26.38
N ASP A 12 49.20 -0.02 -27.28
CA ASP A 12 48.82 -0.02 -28.70
C ASP A 12 47.67 -1.00 -28.98
N VAL A 13 47.64 -2.13 -28.27
CA VAL A 13 46.64 -3.19 -28.36
C VAL A 13 46.49 -3.90 -27.01
N LEU A 14 45.27 -4.30 -26.64
CA LEU A 14 45.04 -5.16 -25.47
C LEU A 14 44.98 -6.62 -25.91
N ALA A 15 45.81 -7.47 -25.28
CA ALA A 15 45.62 -8.91 -25.31
C ALA A 15 44.75 -9.35 -24.12
N PHE A 16 43.66 -10.06 -24.38
CA PHE A 16 42.74 -10.57 -23.37
C PHE A 16 42.58 -12.10 -23.47
N PRO A 17 43.63 -12.88 -23.13
CA PRO A 17 43.70 -14.33 -23.37
C PRO A 17 43.06 -15.15 -22.24
N THR A 18 41.79 -14.88 -21.93
CA THR A 18 41.09 -15.55 -20.83
C THR A 18 40.60 -16.95 -21.21
N HIS A 19 40.75 -17.91 -20.29
CA HIS A 19 40.20 -19.27 -20.46
C HIS A 19 38.72 -19.36 -20.10
N ARG A 20 38.27 -18.51 -19.18
CA ARG A 20 36.87 -18.39 -18.72
C ARG A 20 36.64 -16.96 -18.28
N GLU A 21 35.55 -16.38 -18.78
CA GLU A 21 35.19 -15.01 -18.44
C GLU A 21 33.71 -14.92 -18.13
N GLY A 22 33.40 -14.29 -16.99
CA GLY A 22 32.03 -13.97 -16.63
C GLY A 22 31.54 -12.79 -17.45
N PHE A 23 32.27 -11.68 -17.36
CA PHE A 23 32.01 -10.49 -18.16
C PHE A 23 33.30 -9.70 -18.38
N GLY A 24 33.64 -9.44 -19.64
CA GLY A 24 34.94 -8.87 -20.04
C GLY A 24 35.12 -7.37 -19.75
N ASN A 25 35.05 -6.94 -18.47
CA ASN A 25 35.21 -5.53 -18.08
C ASN A 25 36.51 -4.91 -18.58
N VAL A 26 37.64 -5.61 -18.44
CA VAL A 26 38.96 -5.13 -18.90
C VAL A 26 38.98 -4.90 -20.42
N ALA A 27 38.27 -5.72 -21.19
CA ALA A 27 38.14 -5.57 -22.63
C ALA A 27 37.24 -4.37 -22.99
N LEU A 28 36.16 -4.15 -22.23
CA LEU A 28 35.31 -2.96 -22.38
C LEU A 28 36.03 -1.67 -21.96
N GLU A 29 36.86 -1.69 -20.91
CA GLU A 29 37.69 -0.57 -20.47
C GLU A 29 38.71 -0.18 -21.55
N ALA A 30 39.40 -1.17 -22.14
CA ALA A 30 40.28 -0.93 -23.28
C ALA A 30 39.53 -0.38 -24.50
N ALA A 31 38.38 -0.95 -24.84
CA ALA A 31 37.54 -0.45 -25.92
C ALA A 31 37.05 0.98 -25.65
N ALA A 32 36.65 1.31 -24.41
CA ALA A 32 36.30 2.68 -23.99
C ALA A 32 37.47 3.66 -24.16
N ALA A 33 38.69 3.20 -23.89
CA ALA A 33 39.94 3.92 -24.13
C ALA A 33 40.39 3.92 -25.60
N ARG A 34 39.52 3.47 -26.53
CA ARG A 34 39.77 3.38 -27.98
C ARG A 34 40.96 2.47 -28.34
N LYS A 35 41.17 1.41 -27.58
CA LYS A 35 42.22 0.42 -27.83
C LYS A 35 41.65 -0.79 -28.55
N PRO A 36 42.27 -1.25 -29.64
CA PRO A 36 41.86 -2.50 -30.28
C PRO A 36 42.16 -3.66 -29.33
N VAL A 37 41.31 -4.69 -29.36
CA VAL A 37 41.39 -5.84 -28.44
C VAL A 37 41.50 -7.13 -29.23
N VAL A 38 42.44 -7.99 -28.83
CA VAL A 38 42.47 -9.41 -29.21
C VAL A 38 42.06 -10.22 -28.00
N ALA A 39 40.89 -10.86 -28.06
CA ALA A 39 40.34 -11.64 -26.95
C ALA A 39 40.29 -13.14 -27.28
N SER A 40 40.41 -14.00 -26.28
CA SER A 40 39.97 -15.39 -26.45
C SER A 40 38.44 -15.44 -26.62
N ASN A 41 37.94 -16.39 -27.40
CA ASN A 41 36.50 -16.58 -27.65
C ASN A 41 35.76 -17.26 -26.47
N ALA A 42 36.18 -16.97 -25.23
CA ALA A 42 35.47 -17.37 -24.02
C ALA A 42 34.17 -16.57 -23.85
N THR A 43 33.21 -17.12 -23.11
CA THR A 43 31.84 -16.59 -22.93
C THR A 43 31.76 -15.07 -22.71
N GLY A 44 32.17 -14.54 -21.57
CA GLY A 44 32.06 -13.11 -21.28
C GLY A 44 32.97 -12.22 -22.14
N ALA A 45 33.93 -12.81 -22.86
CA ALA A 45 34.83 -12.09 -23.76
C ALA A 45 34.20 -11.85 -25.14
N VAL A 46 33.40 -12.79 -25.65
CA VAL A 46 32.65 -12.60 -26.91
C VAL A 46 31.48 -11.62 -26.76
N ASP A 47 30.94 -11.47 -25.54
CA ASP A 47 29.96 -10.41 -25.25
C ASP A 47 30.62 -9.03 -25.29
N ALA A 48 31.86 -8.91 -24.83
CA ALA A 48 32.62 -7.67 -24.82
C ALA A 48 33.17 -7.27 -26.20
N ILE A 49 33.59 -8.25 -27.03
CA ILE A 49 34.27 -8.02 -28.31
C ILE A 49 33.55 -8.74 -29.46
N VAL A 50 33.16 -7.97 -30.49
CA VAL A 50 32.59 -8.50 -31.73
C VAL A 50 33.70 -8.74 -32.74
N ASN A 51 34.00 -10.00 -33.01
CA ASN A 51 35.05 -10.41 -33.93
C ASN A 51 34.91 -9.76 -35.32
N GLY A 52 35.98 -9.15 -35.82
CA GLY A 52 36.01 -8.48 -37.13
C GLY A 52 35.33 -7.12 -37.18
N ALA A 53 34.69 -6.67 -36.08
CA ALA A 53 34.01 -5.37 -36.00
C ALA A 53 34.65 -4.46 -34.94
N THR A 54 34.81 -4.94 -33.71
CA THR A 54 35.38 -4.15 -32.59
C THR A 54 36.71 -4.73 -32.08
N GLY A 55 37.18 -5.82 -32.67
CA GLY A 55 38.41 -6.52 -32.26
C GLY A 55 38.55 -7.87 -32.96
N ILE A 56 39.49 -8.68 -32.50
CA ILE A 56 39.71 -10.05 -33.01
C ILE A 56 39.46 -11.04 -31.88
N THR A 57 38.71 -12.10 -32.15
CA THR A 57 38.57 -13.23 -31.21
C THR A 57 39.32 -14.45 -31.70
N VAL A 58 40.06 -15.12 -30.82
CA VAL A 58 40.85 -16.33 -31.12
C VAL A 58 40.40 -17.51 -30.24
N PRO A 59 40.63 -18.78 -30.64
CA PRO A 59 40.32 -19.92 -29.80
C PRO A 59 41.02 -19.84 -28.43
N VAL A 60 40.32 -20.25 -27.37
CA VAL A 60 40.90 -20.34 -26.02
C VAL A 60 42.14 -21.25 -26.04
N GLY A 61 43.26 -20.75 -25.50
CA GLY A 61 44.53 -21.48 -25.41
C GLY A 61 45.34 -21.54 -26.71
N ASP A 62 44.86 -21.00 -27.83
CA ASP A 62 45.63 -20.93 -29.07
C ASP A 62 46.59 -19.73 -29.06
N THR A 63 47.79 -19.98 -28.55
CA THR A 63 48.84 -18.95 -28.44
C THR A 63 49.33 -18.47 -29.81
N LYS A 64 49.26 -19.31 -30.85
CA LYS A 64 49.71 -18.95 -32.19
C LYS A 64 48.73 -17.97 -32.83
N ALA A 65 47.44 -18.31 -32.80
CA ALA A 65 46.39 -17.42 -33.30
C ALA A 65 46.38 -16.08 -32.55
N LEU A 66 46.58 -16.09 -31.23
CA LEU A 66 46.71 -14.88 -30.43
C LEU A 66 47.87 -14.00 -30.89
N ALA A 67 49.06 -14.59 -31.06
CA ALA A 67 50.25 -13.85 -31.49
C ALA A 67 50.10 -13.27 -32.91
N ASP A 68 49.54 -14.05 -33.83
CA ASP A 68 49.31 -13.61 -35.22
C ASP A 68 48.29 -12.47 -35.28
N ALA A 69 47.22 -12.54 -34.48
CA ALA A 69 46.21 -11.48 -34.38
C ALA A 69 46.78 -10.18 -33.77
N LEU A 70 47.62 -10.28 -32.73
CA LEU A 70 48.30 -9.13 -32.13
C LEU A 70 49.25 -8.47 -33.14
N ARG A 71 50.08 -9.26 -33.83
CA ARG A 71 51.01 -8.76 -34.86
C ARG A 71 50.25 -8.00 -35.95
N ARG A 72 49.14 -8.56 -36.43
CA ARG A 72 48.30 -7.91 -37.45
C ARG A 72 47.85 -6.52 -37.02
N LEU A 73 47.40 -6.35 -35.78
CA LEU A 73 46.94 -5.03 -35.28
C LEU A 73 48.09 -4.06 -35.02
N LEU A 74 49.30 -4.54 -34.76
CA LEU A 74 50.49 -3.69 -34.63
C LEU A 74 51.01 -3.22 -36.00
N GLU A 75 50.85 -4.03 -37.05
CA GLU A 75 51.30 -3.72 -38.41
C GLU A 75 50.28 -2.89 -39.20
N ASP A 76 48.98 -3.19 -39.06
CA ASP A 76 47.88 -2.51 -39.75
C ASP A 76 47.22 -1.45 -38.86
N ARG A 77 47.76 -0.23 -38.90
CA ARG A 77 47.27 0.91 -38.10
C ARG A 77 45.85 1.33 -38.44
N GLU A 78 45.42 1.20 -39.69
CA GLU A 78 44.08 1.59 -40.12
C GLU A 78 43.04 0.63 -39.51
N LEU A 79 43.31 -0.67 -39.57
CA LEU A 79 42.47 -1.68 -38.93
C LEU A 79 42.40 -1.50 -37.41
N ALA A 80 43.54 -1.24 -36.76
CA ALA A 80 43.62 -1.00 -35.33
C ALA A 80 42.79 0.22 -34.90
N GLN A 81 42.91 1.34 -35.62
CA GLN A 81 42.11 2.54 -35.36
C GLN A 81 40.61 2.29 -35.56
N ARG A 82 40.25 1.62 -36.66
CA ARG A 82 38.87 1.26 -36.97
C ARG A 82 38.24 0.40 -35.87
N PHE A 83 38.94 -0.63 -35.40
CA PHE A 83 38.47 -1.47 -34.30
C PHE A 83 38.39 -0.74 -32.97
N GLY A 84 39.40 0.07 -32.64
CA GLY A 84 39.38 0.89 -31.42
C GLY A 84 38.22 1.88 -31.40
N GLN A 85 37.94 2.55 -32.52
CA GLN A 85 36.83 3.48 -32.66
C GLN A 85 35.48 2.76 -32.57
N ALA A 86 35.28 1.68 -33.33
CA ALA A 86 34.04 0.90 -33.29
C ALA A 86 33.79 0.29 -31.90
N GLY A 87 34.84 -0.14 -31.21
CA GLY A 87 34.79 -0.61 -29.83
C GLY A 87 34.34 0.48 -28.88
N GLN A 88 34.94 1.67 -28.94
CA GLN A 88 34.55 2.81 -28.12
C GLN A 88 33.08 3.20 -28.34
N GLU A 89 32.66 3.33 -29.59
CA GLU A 89 31.28 3.67 -29.94
C GLU A 89 30.28 2.64 -29.39
N ARG A 90 30.61 1.34 -29.48
CA ARG A 90 29.79 0.27 -28.91
C ARG A 90 29.72 0.35 -27.38
N VAL A 91 30.84 0.55 -26.69
CA VAL A 91 30.87 0.68 -25.23
C VAL A 91 30.00 1.84 -24.77
N LEU A 92 30.17 3.00 -25.39
CA LEU A 92 29.40 4.19 -25.06
C LEU A 92 27.91 4.04 -25.39
N ARG A 93 27.51 3.17 -26.34
CA ARG A 93 26.10 2.95 -26.69
C ARG A 93 25.43 1.91 -25.82
N ASP A 94 26.10 0.77 -25.61
CA ASP A 94 25.49 -0.46 -25.12
C ASP A 94 25.86 -0.76 -23.65
N PHE A 95 26.98 -0.24 -23.17
CA PHE A 95 27.57 -0.60 -21.88
C PHE A 95 27.71 0.61 -20.95
N GLN A 96 26.67 1.44 -20.86
CA GLN A 96 26.60 2.56 -19.92
C GLN A 96 26.13 2.07 -18.53
N PRO A 97 26.99 2.05 -17.49
CA PRO A 97 26.59 1.58 -16.17
C PRO A 97 25.45 2.40 -15.56
N GLN A 98 25.36 3.69 -15.91
CA GLN A 98 24.35 4.62 -15.40
C GLN A 98 22.94 4.12 -15.65
N ARG A 99 22.63 3.63 -16.86
CA ARG A 99 21.29 3.12 -17.19
C ARG A 99 20.89 1.92 -16.33
N ILE A 100 21.84 1.03 -16.04
CA ILE A 100 21.60 -0.13 -15.18
C ILE A 100 21.40 0.32 -13.74
N TRP A 101 22.21 1.28 -13.26
CA TRP A 101 22.09 1.81 -11.91
C TRP A 101 20.77 2.56 -11.69
N GLU A 102 20.34 3.37 -12.66
CA GLU A 102 19.06 4.08 -12.62
C GLU A 102 17.88 3.09 -12.56
N ALA A 103 17.87 2.09 -13.44
CA ALA A 103 16.82 1.06 -13.43
C ALA A 103 16.80 0.24 -12.11
N LEU A 104 17.97 -0.06 -11.55
CA LEU A 104 18.07 -0.75 -10.26
C LEU A 104 17.62 0.12 -9.09
N ASP A 105 17.98 1.42 -9.10
CA ASP A 105 17.54 2.36 -8.06
C ASP A 105 16.01 2.50 -8.08
N GLU A 106 15.39 2.71 -9.25
CA GLU A 106 13.93 2.76 -9.41
C GLU A 106 13.26 1.51 -8.81
N LEU A 107 13.73 0.32 -9.18
CA LEU A 107 13.22 -0.94 -8.64
C LEU A 107 13.37 -1.02 -7.11
N TYR A 108 14.51 -0.60 -6.57
CA TYR A 108 14.72 -0.59 -5.12
C TYR A 108 13.81 0.41 -4.40
N GLN A 109 13.59 1.60 -4.96
CA GLN A 109 12.68 2.57 -4.38
C GLN A 109 11.24 2.05 -4.33
N GLU A 110 10.77 1.40 -5.40
CA GLU A 110 9.45 0.75 -5.44
C GLU A 110 9.31 -0.32 -4.36
N LEU A 111 10.27 -1.25 -4.29
CA LEU A 111 10.26 -2.33 -3.29
C LEU A 111 10.31 -1.81 -1.86
N LEU A 112 11.10 -0.75 -1.59
CA LEU A 112 11.17 -0.11 -0.29
C LEU A 112 9.87 0.61 0.07
N ALA A 113 9.23 1.29 -0.89
CA ALA A 113 7.93 1.94 -0.69
C ALA A 113 6.85 0.90 -0.32
N GLU A 114 6.75 -0.19 -1.06
CA GLU A 114 5.84 -1.29 -0.74
C GLU A 114 6.11 -1.88 0.65
N ALA A 115 7.38 -2.13 0.98
CA ALA A 115 7.76 -2.68 2.28
C ALA A 115 7.37 -1.74 3.43
N ARG A 116 7.55 -0.43 3.26
CA ARG A 116 7.12 0.59 4.25
C ARG A 116 5.60 0.57 4.43
N ILE A 117 4.83 0.52 3.34
CA ILE A 117 3.36 0.44 3.39
C ILE A 117 2.91 -0.84 4.12
N ARG A 118 3.47 -2.01 3.76
CA ARG A 118 3.15 -3.30 4.40
C ARG A 118 3.49 -3.31 5.89
N ARG A 119 4.65 -2.78 6.28
CA ARG A 119 5.05 -2.66 7.71
C ARG A 119 4.08 -1.75 8.47
N GLY A 120 3.72 -0.60 7.91
CA GLY A 120 2.75 0.32 8.51
C GLY A 120 1.38 -0.32 8.74
N GLN A 121 0.87 -1.07 7.75
CA GLN A 121 -0.39 -1.80 7.88
C GLN A 121 -0.33 -2.90 8.95
N ARG A 122 0.79 -3.65 9.02
CA ARG A 122 0.99 -4.67 10.07
C ARG A 122 1.03 -4.06 11.46
N LEU A 123 1.74 -2.95 11.64
CA LEU A 123 1.82 -2.27 12.94
C LEU A 123 0.44 -1.81 13.41
N ARG A 124 -0.34 -1.16 12.53
CA ARG A 124 -1.74 -0.80 12.85
C ARG A 124 -2.57 -2.01 13.23
N ARG A 125 -2.40 -3.12 12.50
CA ARG A 125 -3.12 -4.36 12.81
C ARG A 125 -2.77 -4.91 14.20
N ILE A 126 -1.50 -4.87 14.59
CA ILE A 126 -1.06 -5.29 15.93
C ILE A 126 -1.69 -4.39 17.00
N VAL A 127 -1.67 -3.07 16.79
CA VAL A 127 -2.28 -2.10 17.71
C VAL A 127 -3.78 -2.32 17.83
N ASP A 128 -4.49 -2.51 16.71
CA ASP A 128 -5.92 -2.82 16.69
C ASP A 128 -6.24 -4.07 17.52
N VAL A 129 -5.50 -5.16 17.31
CA VAL A 129 -5.73 -6.42 18.01
C VAL A 129 -5.39 -6.30 19.50
N ALA A 130 -4.27 -5.68 19.83
CA ALA A 130 -3.85 -5.49 21.22
C ALA A 130 -4.83 -4.60 22.00
N ALA A 131 -5.25 -3.48 21.41
CA ALA A 131 -6.17 -2.55 22.03
C ALA A 131 -7.60 -3.13 22.12
N ALA A 132 -8.10 -3.79 21.07
CA ALA A 132 -9.41 -4.44 21.13
C ALA A 132 -9.43 -5.62 22.11
N GLY A 133 -8.36 -6.42 22.16
CA GLY A 133 -8.22 -7.52 23.11
C GLY A 133 -8.17 -7.01 24.55
N THR A 134 -7.39 -5.97 24.81
CA THR A 134 -7.32 -5.32 26.13
C THR A 134 -8.68 -4.73 26.51
N GLY A 135 -9.33 -4.02 25.58
CA GLY A 135 -10.67 -3.46 25.78
C GLY A 135 -11.71 -4.52 26.12
N LEU A 136 -11.73 -5.64 25.39
CA LEU A 136 -12.64 -6.75 25.68
C LEU A 136 -12.35 -7.40 27.03
N ALA A 137 -11.08 -7.58 27.41
CA ALA A 137 -10.71 -8.15 28.70
C ALA A 137 -11.16 -7.24 29.86
N VAL A 138 -10.82 -5.95 29.79
CA VAL A 138 -11.14 -4.95 30.83
C VAL A 138 -12.64 -4.68 30.92
N LEU A 139 -13.33 -4.60 29.77
CA LEU A 139 -14.76 -4.28 29.72
C LEU A 139 -15.66 -5.52 29.76
N SER A 140 -15.10 -6.72 29.92
CA SER A 140 -15.87 -7.98 29.93
C SER A 140 -17.01 -7.98 30.95
N VAL A 141 -16.75 -7.57 32.20
CA VAL A 141 -17.75 -7.51 33.27
C VAL A 141 -18.83 -6.44 32.98
N PRO A 142 -18.48 -5.18 32.65
CA PRO A 142 -19.46 -4.20 32.18
C PRO A 142 -20.29 -4.68 30.98
N MET A 143 -19.65 -5.29 29.98
CA MET A 143 -20.35 -5.80 28.78
C MET A 143 -21.33 -6.91 29.13
N LEU A 144 -20.99 -7.80 30.06
CA LEU A 144 -21.92 -8.81 30.56
C LEU A 144 -23.13 -8.17 31.27
N ALA A 145 -22.88 -7.16 32.12
CA ALA A 145 -23.96 -6.42 32.78
C ALA A 145 -24.89 -5.72 31.76
N LEU A 146 -24.33 -5.09 30.72
CA LEU A 146 -25.09 -4.50 29.63
C LEU A 146 -25.87 -5.55 28.84
N ALA A 147 -25.26 -6.69 28.55
CA ALA A 147 -25.90 -7.81 27.86
C ALA A 147 -27.13 -8.32 28.63
N LEU A 148 -27.00 -8.47 29.96
CA LEU A 148 -28.10 -8.84 30.85
C LEU A 148 -29.19 -7.75 30.88
N ALA A 149 -28.81 -6.47 30.99
CA ALA A 149 -29.75 -5.36 30.98
C ALA A 149 -30.58 -5.34 29.67
N VAL A 150 -29.93 -5.53 28.52
CA VAL A 150 -30.59 -5.66 27.22
C VAL A 150 -31.49 -6.89 27.19
N ARG A 151 -31.01 -8.04 27.70
CA ARG A 151 -31.80 -9.29 27.76
C ARG A 151 -33.08 -9.15 28.58
N PHE A 152 -33.04 -8.44 29.70
CA PHE A 152 -34.19 -8.25 30.58
C PHE A 152 -35.14 -7.14 30.09
N LYS A 153 -34.62 -6.06 29.49
CA LYS A 153 -35.43 -4.90 29.08
C LYS A 153 -35.94 -4.97 27.64
N LEU A 154 -35.21 -5.63 26.74
CA LEU A 154 -35.58 -5.78 25.32
C LEU A 154 -35.82 -7.24 24.91
N GLY A 155 -35.33 -8.23 25.66
CA GLY A 155 -35.50 -9.66 25.36
C GLY A 155 -34.35 -10.26 24.55
N TYR A 156 -34.63 -11.34 23.81
CA TYR A 156 -33.72 -11.92 22.81
C TYR A 156 -34.07 -11.40 21.41
N PRO A 157 -33.09 -11.18 20.50
CA PRO A 157 -31.64 -11.30 20.69
C PRO A 157 -30.99 -10.14 21.47
N VAL A 158 -29.88 -10.40 22.16
CA VAL A 158 -29.13 -9.35 22.89
C VAL A 158 -28.29 -8.50 21.94
N LEU A 159 -27.67 -9.15 20.96
CA LEU A 159 -26.88 -8.48 19.94
C LEU A 159 -27.75 -8.20 18.72
N PHE A 160 -27.58 -7.01 18.17
CA PHE A 160 -28.01 -6.66 16.83
C PHE A 160 -26.87 -6.93 15.85
N SER A 161 -27.16 -7.65 14.77
CA SER A 161 -26.20 -7.98 13.72
C SER A 161 -26.69 -7.49 12.36
N GLN A 162 -25.83 -6.82 11.60
CA GLN A 162 -26.17 -6.34 10.27
C GLN A 162 -25.00 -6.45 9.30
N LYS A 163 -25.29 -6.82 8.04
CA LYS A 163 -24.29 -6.80 6.97
C LYS A 163 -23.91 -5.36 6.63
N ARG A 164 -22.62 -5.10 6.54
CA ARG A 164 -22.02 -3.80 6.25
C ARG A 164 -20.85 -3.96 5.26
N PRO A 165 -20.56 -2.95 4.42
CA PRO A 165 -19.42 -2.98 3.52
C PRO A 165 -18.13 -2.76 4.28
N GLY A 166 -17.18 -3.68 4.11
CA GLY A 166 -15.85 -3.66 4.69
C GLY A 166 -14.78 -3.15 3.73
N LEU A 167 -13.57 -3.68 3.89
CA LEU A 167 -12.45 -3.41 3.00
C LEU A 167 -12.79 -3.86 1.56
N HIS A 168 -12.58 -2.97 0.60
CA HIS A 168 -12.96 -3.11 -0.80
C HIS A 168 -14.45 -3.43 -1.00
N GLY A 169 -15.31 -2.94 -0.11
CA GLY A 169 -16.76 -3.15 -0.16
C GLY A 169 -17.20 -4.57 0.24
N LYS A 170 -16.27 -5.46 0.62
CA LYS A 170 -16.59 -6.85 0.98
C LYS A 170 -17.55 -6.89 2.18
N PRO A 171 -18.69 -7.60 2.10
CA PRO A 171 -19.65 -7.64 3.20
C PRO A 171 -19.06 -8.31 4.46
N PHE A 172 -19.28 -7.72 5.63
CA PHE A 172 -19.02 -8.33 6.93
C PHE A 172 -20.23 -8.15 7.86
N THR A 173 -20.32 -8.96 8.92
CA THR A 173 -21.39 -8.85 9.91
C THR A 173 -20.93 -7.98 11.06
N MET A 174 -21.49 -6.78 11.19
CA MET A 174 -21.20 -5.85 12.28
C MET A 174 -22.09 -6.18 13.49
N TYR A 175 -21.51 -6.22 14.69
CA TYR A 175 -22.22 -6.51 15.94
C TYR A 175 -22.39 -5.27 16.82
N LYS A 176 -23.58 -5.09 17.39
CA LYS A 176 -23.90 -4.07 18.39
C LYS A 176 -24.78 -4.64 19.48
N PHE A 177 -24.91 -3.97 20.62
CA PHE A 177 -26.03 -4.26 21.51
C PHE A 177 -27.33 -3.77 20.88
N ARG A 178 -28.41 -4.54 21.03
CA ARG A 178 -29.73 -4.14 20.56
C ARG A 178 -30.26 -2.98 21.41
N THR A 179 -30.55 -1.85 20.78
CA THR A 179 -31.04 -0.63 21.45
C THR A 179 -32.53 -0.36 21.21
N MET A 180 -33.14 -1.04 20.23
CA MET A 180 -34.50 -0.81 19.77
C MET A 180 -35.35 -2.06 19.95
N ARG A 181 -36.66 -1.85 20.18
CA ARG A 181 -37.66 -2.93 20.18
C ARG A 181 -37.94 -3.41 18.77
N ASP A 182 -38.32 -4.68 18.66
CA ASP A 182 -38.82 -5.26 17.41
C ASP A 182 -40.33 -5.03 17.33
N ALA A 183 -40.72 -3.75 17.24
CA ALA A 183 -42.11 -3.34 17.12
C ALA A 183 -42.43 -2.99 15.66
N VAL A 184 -43.53 -3.55 15.16
CA VAL A 184 -44.02 -3.38 13.78
C VAL A 184 -45.44 -2.84 13.81
N ASP A 185 -45.85 -2.16 12.75
CA ASP A 185 -47.22 -1.72 12.52
C ASP A 185 -48.11 -2.88 12.05
N ALA A 186 -49.39 -2.57 11.76
CA ALA A 186 -50.38 -3.54 11.28
C ALA A 186 -50.02 -4.15 9.92
N HIS A 187 -49.12 -3.54 9.16
CA HIS A 187 -48.64 -4.01 7.86
C HIS A 187 -47.29 -4.75 7.95
N GLY A 188 -46.79 -4.98 9.17
CA GLY A 188 -45.51 -5.64 9.42
C GLY A 188 -44.28 -4.76 9.16
N GLN A 189 -44.47 -3.46 8.95
CA GLN A 189 -43.36 -2.52 8.78
C GLN A 189 -42.84 -2.06 10.16
N PRO A 190 -41.52 -1.89 10.34
CA PRO A 190 -40.99 -1.39 11.60
C PRO A 190 -41.56 -0.01 11.95
N LEU A 191 -42.02 0.15 13.20
CA LEU A 191 -42.47 1.45 13.71
C LEU A 191 -41.34 2.50 13.65
N PRO A 192 -41.68 3.80 13.72
CA PRO A 192 -40.70 4.87 13.79
C PRO A 192 -39.67 4.67 14.90
N ASP A 193 -38.44 5.14 14.67
CA ASP A 193 -37.32 5.03 15.63
C ASP A 193 -37.69 5.61 17.01
N SER A 194 -38.48 6.69 17.04
CA SER A 194 -38.97 7.35 18.26
C SER A 194 -39.82 6.43 19.14
N GLU A 195 -40.57 5.51 18.55
CA GLU A 195 -41.45 4.56 19.25
C GLU A 195 -40.72 3.28 19.65
N ARG A 196 -39.69 2.90 18.88
CA ARG A 196 -38.89 1.69 19.12
C ARG A 196 -37.75 1.91 20.09
N LEU A 197 -37.27 3.14 20.26
CA LEU A 197 -36.10 3.46 21.07
C LEU A 197 -36.45 3.57 22.57
N THR A 198 -35.94 2.64 23.36
CA THR A 198 -36.18 2.59 24.82
C THR A 198 -35.30 3.59 25.58
N PRO A 199 -35.60 3.93 26.85
CA PRO A 199 -34.69 4.71 27.70
C PRO A 199 -33.29 4.08 27.82
N LEU A 200 -33.22 2.74 27.97
CA LEU A 200 -31.95 2.00 27.96
C LEU A 200 -31.25 2.16 26.61
N GLY A 201 -31.98 2.03 25.50
CA GLY A 201 -31.44 2.22 24.15
C GLY A 201 -30.88 3.62 23.91
N ARG A 202 -31.58 4.66 24.38
CA ARG A 202 -31.10 6.06 24.34
C ARG A 202 -29.80 6.21 25.12
N PHE A 203 -29.74 5.66 26.33
CA PHE A 203 -28.54 5.68 27.16
C PHE A 203 -27.35 4.98 26.47
N LEU A 204 -27.57 3.77 25.94
CA LEU A 204 -26.53 3.00 25.26
C LEU A 204 -25.95 3.77 24.05
N ARG A 205 -26.81 4.35 23.21
CA ARG A 205 -26.39 5.15 22.05
C ARG A 205 -25.66 6.43 22.46
N ALA A 206 -26.19 7.15 23.45
CA ALA A 206 -25.61 8.42 23.91
C ALA A 206 -24.23 8.23 24.55
N SER A 207 -23.99 7.08 25.17
CA SER A 207 -22.70 6.70 25.76
C SER A 207 -21.81 5.89 24.81
N SER A 208 -22.28 5.58 23.59
CA SER A 208 -21.64 4.70 22.62
C SER A 208 -21.33 3.29 23.16
N LEU A 209 -21.99 2.88 24.25
CA LEU A 209 -21.84 1.56 24.85
C LEU A 209 -22.45 0.46 23.97
N ASP A 210 -23.38 0.81 23.09
CA ASP A 210 -23.95 -0.13 22.11
C ASP A 210 -22.93 -0.64 21.08
N GLU A 211 -21.82 0.08 20.89
CA GLU A 211 -20.77 -0.24 19.91
C GLU A 211 -19.67 -1.14 20.47
N LEU A 212 -19.64 -1.43 21.78
CA LEU A 212 -18.63 -2.30 22.40
C LEU A 212 -18.49 -3.68 21.73
N PRO A 213 -19.58 -4.35 21.26
CA PRO A 213 -19.45 -5.61 20.53
C PRO A 213 -18.68 -5.50 19.20
N GLU A 214 -18.50 -4.30 18.62
CA GLU A 214 -17.68 -4.10 17.42
C GLU A 214 -16.18 -4.41 17.68
N LEU A 215 -15.73 -4.42 18.93
CA LEU A 215 -14.36 -4.87 19.27
C LEU A 215 -14.10 -6.32 18.82
N PHE A 216 -15.12 -7.17 18.78
CA PHE A 216 -14.99 -8.52 18.20
C PHE A 216 -14.76 -8.47 16.68
N ASN A 217 -15.35 -7.52 15.96
CA ASN A 217 -15.09 -7.30 14.54
C ASN A 217 -13.66 -6.80 14.30
N VAL A 218 -13.15 -5.96 15.20
CA VAL A 218 -11.75 -5.54 15.17
C VAL A 218 -10.84 -6.75 15.38
N LEU A 219 -11.08 -7.60 16.38
CA LEU A 219 -10.28 -8.82 16.55
C LEU A 219 -10.33 -9.76 15.35
N ARG A 220 -11.51 -9.96 14.73
CA ARG A 220 -11.67 -10.80 13.55
C ARG A 220 -10.98 -10.25 12.30
N GLY A 221 -10.73 -8.94 12.26
CA GLY A 221 -10.08 -8.26 11.14
C GLY A 221 -11.03 -7.68 10.11
N ASP A 222 -12.33 -7.67 10.41
CA ASP A 222 -13.36 -7.01 9.61
C ASP A 222 -13.27 -5.48 9.72
N MET A 223 -12.91 -5.00 10.91
CA MET A 223 -12.82 -3.58 11.26
C MET A 223 -11.42 -3.23 11.81
N SER A 224 -11.15 -1.94 11.90
CA SER A 224 -10.05 -1.32 12.65
C SER A 224 -10.62 -0.47 13.79
N LEU A 225 -9.79 -0.03 14.73
CA LEU A 225 -10.24 0.97 15.71
C LEU A 225 -10.57 2.30 15.03
N VAL A 226 -9.76 2.70 14.03
CA VAL A 226 -9.86 3.98 13.34
C VAL A 226 -10.05 3.79 11.83
N GLY A 227 -11.12 4.34 11.30
CA GLY A 227 -11.47 4.26 9.89
C GLY A 227 -12.86 4.82 9.58
N PRO A 228 -13.21 4.93 8.29
CA PRO A 228 -14.54 5.36 7.87
C PRO A 228 -15.64 4.50 8.52
N ARG A 229 -16.73 5.12 8.97
CA ARG A 229 -17.83 4.38 9.59
C ARG A 229 -18.51 3.45 8.57
N PRO A 230 -18.72 2.17 8.88
CA PRO A 230 -19.42 1.25 7.97
C PRO A 230 -20.88 1.68 7.77
N LEU A 231 -21.28 1.92 6.52
CA LEU A 231 -22.64 2.36 6.16
C LEU A 231 -23.48 1.22 5.58
N LEU A 232 -24.67 1.51 5.04
CA LEU A 232 -25.56 0.45 4.56
C LEU A 232 -25.03 -0.16 3.26
N MET A 233 -25.30 -1.45 3.05
CA MET A 233 -24.94 -2.15 1.80
C MET A 233 -25.56 -1.48 0.57
N GLU A 234 -26.80 -0.99 0.68
CA GLU A 234 -27.52 -0.30 -0.41
C GLU A 234 -26.84 0.98 -0.91
N TYR A 235 -25.85 1.51 -0.17
CA TYR A 235 -25.12 2.72 -0.59
C TYR A 235 -23.98 2.41 -1.56
N LEU A 236 -23.52 1.16 -1.66
CA LEU A 236 -22.38 0.79 -2.52
C LEU A 236 -22.61 1.20 -3.98
N GLU A 237 -23.83 1.04 -4.47
CA GLU A 237 -24.24 1.38 -5.85
C GLU A 237 -24.48 2.89 -6.04
N ARG A 238 -24.53 3.66 -4.95
CA ARG A 238 -24.84 5.11 -4.96
C ARG A 238 -23.60 5.99 -4.89
N TYR A 239 -22.43 5.40 -4.64
CA TYR A 239 -21.18 6.16 -4.53
C TYR A 239 -20.62 6.54 -5.89
N THR A 240 -20.14 7.76 -5.99
CA THR A 240 -19.18 8.12 -7.06
C THR A 240 -17.87 7.36 -6.87
N PRO A 241 -17.04 7.21 -7.92
CA PRO A 241 -15.72 6.56 -7.79
C PRO A 241 -14.87 7.16 -6.67
N GLN A 242 -14.94 8.49 -6.49
CA GLN A 242 -14.23 9.18 -5.41
C GLN A 242 -14.78 8.83 -4.02
N GLN A 243 -16.10 8.80 -3.85
CA GLN A 243 -16.71 8.43 -2.56
C GLN A 243 -16.44 6.96 -2.21
N ALA A 244 -16.41 6.07 -3.21
CA ALA A 244 -16.14 4.65 -3.04
C ALA A 244 -14.74 4.37 -2.46
N ARG A 245 -13.78 5.29 -2.65
CA ARG A 245 -12.42 5.21 -2.09
C ARG A 245 -12.38 5.06 -0.58
N ARG A 246 -13.44 5.47 0.14
CA ARG A 246 -13.57 5.21 1.60
C ARG A 246 -13.46 3.73 1.96
N HIS A 247 -13.68 2.82 1.01
CA HIS A 247 -13.52 1.38 1.18
C HIS A 247 -12.11 0.85 0.87
N GLU A 248 -11.13 1.69 0.52
CA GLU A 248 -9.71 1.32 0.35
C GLU A 248 -9.04 0.94 1.70
N VAL A 249 -9.73 1.21 2.81
CA VAL A 249 -9.26 0.93 4.17
C VAL A 249 -10.34 0.18 4.95
N ARG A 250 -9.95 -0.50 6.04
CA ARG A 250 -10.92 -1.15 6.90
C ARG A 250 -11.83 -0.09 7.54
N PRO A 251 -13.14 -0.36 7.67
CA PRO A 251 -14.02 0.50 8.44
C PRO A 251 -13.58 0.57 9.90
N GLY A 252 -13.87 1.71 10.54
CA GLY A 252 -13.50 1.97 11.93
C GLY A 252 -14.68 2.00 12.89
N ILE A 253 -14.42 1.71 14.17
CA ILE A 253 -15.35 2.03 15.27
C ILE A 253 -15.50 3.55 15.34
N THR A 254 -14.35 4.24 15.39
CA THR A 254 -14.26 5.71 15.26
C THR A 254 -13.52 6.09 13.98
N GLY A 255 -13.51 7.37 13.63
CA GLY A 255 -12.95 7.88 12.39
C GLY A 255 -12.98 9.40 12.29
N TRP A 256 -12.32 9.92 11.25
CA TRP A 256 -12.13 11.35 11.06
C TRP A 256 -13.46 12.10 10.92
N ALA A 257 -14.41 11.58 10.15
CA ALA A 257 -15.75 12.14 10.04
C ALA A 257 -16.52 12.07 11.38
N GLN A 258 -16.39 10.97 12.14
CA GLN A 258 -16.99 10.86 13.47
C GLN A 258 -16.46 11.96 14.42
N VAL A 259 -15.18 12.29 14.40
CA VAL A 259 -14.62 13.30 15.32
C VAL A 259 -14.75 14.74 14.81
N ASN A 260 -15.13 14.99 13.57
CA ASN A 260 -15.30 16.36 13.04
C ASN A 260 -16.76 16.79 12.80
N GLY A 261 -17.75 15.88 12.90
CA GLY A 261 -19.15 16.29 12.73
C GLY A 261 -20.21 15.29 13.16
N ARG A 262 -19.89 13.98 13.20
CA ARG A 262 -20.85 12.89 13.46
C ARG A 262 -22.09 12.97 12.53
N ASN A 263 -23.22 13.40 13.09
CA ASN A 263 -24.51 13.52 12.43
C ASN A 263 -24.88 14.98 12.12
N ALA A 264 -24.03 15.95 12.47
CA ALA A 264 -24.27 17.37 12.24
C ALA A 264 -23.72 17.86 10.88
N ILE A 265 -23.09 16.98 10.11
CA ILE A 265 -22.51 17.28 8.79
C ILE A 265 -23.28 16.55 7.70
N SER A 266 -23.30 17.14 6.50
CA SER A 266 -23.92 16.54 5.32
C SER A 266 -23.24 15.24 4.88
N TRP A 267 -23.92 14.46 4.05
CA TRP A 267 -23.33 13.26 3.43
C TRP A 267 -22.07 13.58 2.62
N GLU A 268 -22.10 14.67 1.86
CA GLU A 268 -20.97 15.11 1.04
C GLU A 268 -19.74 15.44 1.90
N GLU A 269 -19.91 16.25 2.94
CA GLU A 269 -18.82 16.57 3.88
C GLU A 269 -18.27 15.32 4.57
N LYS A 270 -19.16 14.40 4.96
CA LYS A 270 -18.77 13.13 5.58
C LYS A 270 -17.91 12.29 4.64
N PHE A 271 -18.28 12.16 3.37
CA PHE A 271 -17.47 11.42 2.40
C PHE A 271 -16.17 12.13 2.09
N LYS A 272 -16.14 13.46 1.99
CA LYS A 272 -14.89 14.24 1.86
C LYS A 272 -13.94 13.95 3.02
N LEU A 273 -14.44 13.94 4.27
CA LEU A 273 -13.63 13.62 5.44
C LEU A 273 -13.16 12.16 5.48
N ASP A 274 -14.01 11.21 5.05
CA ASP A 274 -13.62 9.80 4.96
C ASP A 274 -12.53 9.57 3.92
N VAL A 275 -12.65 10.16 2.73
CA VAL A 275 -11.64 10.06 1.67
C VAL A 275 -10.36 10.78 2.05
N TRP A 276 -10.46 11.96 2.67
CA TRP A 276 -9.29 12.67 3.22
C TRP A 276 -8.53 11.80 4.22
N TYR A 277 -9.24 11.06 5.07
CA TYR A 277 -8.60 10.11 5.98
C TYR A 277 -7.88 9.00 5.22
N VAL A 278 -8.48 8.43 4.16
CA VAL A 278 -7.83 7.42 3.32
C VAL A 278 -6.49 7.92 2.77
N ASP A 279 -6.45 9.17 2.31
CA ASP A 279 -5.27 9.80 1.71
C ASP A 279 -4.20 10.19 2.76
N ASN A 280 -4.63 10.60 3.95
CA ASN A 280 -3.75 11.20 4.96
C ASN A 280 -3.46 10.30 6.17
N ARG A 281 -3.99 9.07 6.18
CA ARG A 281 -3.86 8.17 7.33
C ARG A 281 -2.39 7.93 7.68
N ASN A 282 -2.04 8.21 8.92
CA ASN A 282 -0.77 7.82 9.53
C ASN A 282 -1.02 7.50 11.01
N PHE A 283 -0.01 6.91 11.67
CA PHE A 283 -0.16 6.48 13.07
C PHE A 283 -0.47 7.65 14.02
N ALA A 284 0.12 8.82 13.80
CA ALA A 284 -0.13 10.00 14.63
C ALA A 284 -1.58 10.51 14.47
N LEU A 285 -2.12 10.47 13.26
CA LEU A 285 -3.51 10.81 12.99
C LEU A 285 -4.47 9.83 13.68
N ASP A 286 -4.19 8.52 13.65
CA ASP A 286 -5.01 7.51 14.33
C ASP A 286 -5.06 7.78 15.85
N LEU A 287 -3.91 8.06 16.48
CA LEU A 287 -3.85 8.44 17.90
C LEU A 287 -4.63 9.72 18.19
N LYS A 288 -4.51 10.75 17.32
CA LYS A 288 -5.28 11.98 17.44
C LYS A 288 -6.79 11.70 17.39
N ILE A 289 -7.24 10.86 16.47
CA ILE A 289 -8.66 10.49 16.36
C ILE A 289 -9.13 9.75 17.60
N LEU A 290 -8.36 8.80 18.11
CA LEU A 290 -8.69 8.08 19.35
C LEU A 290 -8.81 9.04 20.54
N TRP A 291 -7.87 9.97 20.69
CA TRP A 291 -7.92 10.99 21.74
C TRP A 291 -9.16 11.89 21.62
N MET A 292 -9.44 12.43 20.43
CA MET A 292 -10.64 13.23 20.17
C MET A 292 -11.93 12.44 20.42
N THR A 293 -11.92 11.14 20.13
CA THR A 293 -13.06 10.24 20.40
C THR A 293 -13.34 10.14 21.90
N ILE A 294 -12.30 9.92 22.71
CA ILE A 294 -12.40 9.87 24.16
C ILE A 294 -12.98 11.18 24.69
N GLN A 295 -12.45 12.33 24.25
CA GLN A 295 -12.95 13.65 24.64
C GLN A 295 -14.44 13.83 24.31
N LYS A 296 -14.88 13.44 23.10
CA LYS A 296 -16.29 13.54 22.70
C LYS A 296 -17.23 12.64 23.50
N VAL A 297 -16.80 11.42 23.84
CA VAL A 297 -17.58 10.50 24.67
C VAL A 297 -17.78 11.06 26.07
N PHE A 298 -16.74 11.66 26.68
CA PHE A 298 -16.86 12.30 27.99
C PHE A 298 -17.70 13.58 27.97
N ARG A 299 -17.60 14.40 26.91
CA ARG A 299 -18.33 15.68 26.79
C ARG A 299 -19.78 15.53 26.28
N ARG A 300 -20.16 14.35 25.78
CA ARG A 300 -21.48 14.09 25.15
C ARG A 300 -21.85 15.05 24.01
N GLU A 301 -20.86 15.57 23.29
CA GLU A 301 -21.06 16.56 22.21
C GLU A 301 -21.52 15.89 20.89
N GLY A 302 -22.48 16.51 20.19
CA GLY A 302 -22.89 16.15 18.83
C GLY A 302 -23.77 14.89 18.70
N ILE A 303 -24.57 14.56 19.72
CA ILE A 303 -25.39 13.32 19.79
C ILE A 303 -26.73 13.48 19.05
N SER A 304 -27.20 14.70 18.77
CA SER A 304 -28.48 14.91 18.10
C SER A 304 -28.45 16.16 17.20
N ALA A 305 -28.75 15.98 15.92
CA ALA A 305 -29.34 17.06 15.14
C ALA A 305 -30.79 17.23 15.64
N ALA A 306 -31.29 18.45 15.74
CA ALA A 306 -32.64 18.72 16.19
C ALA A 306 -33.65 17.99 15.26
N GLY A 307 -34.32 16.96 15.75
CA GLY A 307 -35.46 16.31 15.08
C GLY A 307 -35.26 14.87 14.59
N GLU A 308 -34.04 14.41 14.29
CA GLU A 308 -33.79 13.05 13.78
C GLU A 308 -32.74 12.29 14.62
N ALA A 309 -33.11 11.12 15.15
CA ALA A 309 -32.21 10.26 15.92
C ALA A 309 -31.12 9.58 15.06
N THR A 310 -31.27 9.61 13.74
CA THR A 310 -30.46 8.91 12.74
C THR A 310 -30.38 9.79 11.50
N MET A 311 -29.22 9.97 10.87
CA MET A 311 -29.15 10.72 9.59
C MET A 311 -30.04 10.08 8.52
N SER A 312 -30.66 10.92 7.69
CA SER A 312 -31.45 10.50 6.53
C SER A 312 -30.68 9.57 5.60
N LYS A 313 -31.40 8.69 4.90
CA LYS A 313 -30.78 7.74 3.97
C LYS A 313 -30.04 8.48 2.86
N PHE A 314 -28.84 8.00 2.52
CA PHE A 314 -28.08 8.54 1.40
C PHE A 314 -28.69 8.08 0.08
N LEU A 315 -29.15 9.00 -0.77
CA LEU A 315 -29.86 8.69 -2.01
C LEU A 315 -28.98 8.73 -3.28
N GLY A 316 -27.67 9.02 -3.14
CA GLY A 316 -26.79 9.29 -4.28
C GLY A 316 -26.72 10.79 -4.60
N GLU A 317 -25.84 11.16 -5.53
CA GLU A 317 -25.85 12.50 -6.11
C GLU A 317 -27.02 12.59 -7.13
N PRO A 318 -27.79 13.70 -7.14
CA PRO A 318 -28.74 13.93 -8.23
C PRO A 318 -27.97 13.96 -9.55
N SER A 319 -28.43 13.19 -10.54
CA SER A 319 -27.87 13.24 -11.89
C SER A 319 -27.93 14.68 -12.41
N PRO A 320 -26.86 15.24 -13.02
CA PRO A 320 -26.89 16.58 -13.60
C PRO A 320 -27.76 16.71 -14.86
N GLU A 321 -28.69 15.78 -15.11
CA GLU A 321 -29.65 15.85 -16.21
C GLU A 321 -31.08 15.69 -15.65
N ALA A 322 -31.76 16.83 -15.51
CA ALA A 322 -33.21 16.99 -15.48
C ALA A 322 -33.56 18.32 -16.16
#